data_AF-A0A955DY87-F1
#
_entry.id   AF-A0A955DY87-F1
#
_cell.length_a   1.000
_cell.length_b   1.000
_cell.length_c   1.000
_cell.angle_alpha   90.00
_cell.angle_beta   90.00
_cell.angle_gamma   90.00
#
_symmetry.space_group_name_H-M   'P 1'
#
loop_
_entity.id
_entity.type
_entity.pdbx_description
1 polymer ?
#
loop_
_entity_poly.entity_id
_entity_poly.type
_entity_poly.pdbx_seq_one_letter_code
_entity_poly.pdbx_strand_id
1 'polypeptide(L)'
;MTEAPRALPQEVPDPPRAQASQQARPAPPAPKPKPKKMQLAYGINDCIKLMRTLPDADIEIVVEVVKKTLESTEIKVTDIIRHAEEKENDIEQRIGTLESEIRDLQAEIARRNQEIAEQQADLKETRMVHERLELAERRAGGGVEEPGPAMARSSGASSPVQAAHASQSGEATIE
;
A
#
# COMPACT_ATOMS: atom_id res chain seq x y z
N MET A 1 -11.46 -29.72 74.86
CA MET A 1 -10.46 -30.75 74.52
C MET A 1 -10.48 -30.88 73.00
N THR A 2 -9.46 -30.61 72.19
CA THR A 2 -8.06 -30.17 72.34
C THR A 2 -7.65 -29.84 70.90
N GLU A 3 -7.61 -28.57 70.52
CA GLU A 3 -6.43 -27.77 70.13
C GLU A 3 -5.17 -28.52 69.61
N ALA A 4 -4.65 -27.99 68.50
CA ALA A 4 -3.27 -28.01 67.97
C ALA A 4 -2.81 -29.22 67.11
N PRO A 5 -1.79 -29.04 66.21
CA PRO A 5 -1.16 -27.80 65.74
C PRO A 5 -1.05 -27.65 64.21
N ARG A 6 -0.96 -26.37 63.83
CA ARG A 6 -0.59 -25.83 62.53
C ARG A 6 0.93 -25.98 62.34
N ALA A 7 1.36 -26.77 61.37
CA ALA A 7 2.77 -26.89 61.00
C ALA A 7 3.24 -25.62 60.27
N LEU A 8 4.36 -25.06 60.73
CA LEU A 8 5.06 -23.92 60.16
C LEU A 8 5.88 -24.32 58.91
N PRO A 9 6.24 -23.35 58.04
CA PRO A 9 6.87 -23.60 56.75
C PRO A 9 8.32 -24.06 56.88
N GLN A 10 8.73 -25.02 56.05
CA GLN A 10 10.13 -25.37 55.85
C GLN A 10 10.85 -24.25 55.09
N GLU A 11 11.89 -23.74 55.73
CA GLU A 11 12.89 -22.83 55.17
C GLU A 11 13.74 -23.61 54.16
N VAL A 12 13.63 -23.26 52.88
CA VAL A 12 14.50 -23.77 51.81
C VAL A 12 15.71 -22.83 51.72
N PRO A 13 16.95 -23.32 51.81
CA PRO A 13 18.14 -22.47 51.79
C PRO A 13 18.34 -21.84 50.41
N ASP A 14 18.50 -20.52 50.38
CA ASP A 14 18.85 -19.74 49.19
C ASP A 14 20.16 -20.26 48.56
N PRO A 15 20.20 -20.46 47.22
CA PRO A 15 21.45 -20.73 46.53
C PRO A 15 22.37 -19.50 46.60
N PRO A 16 23.70 -19.70 46.57
CA PRO A 16 24.65 -18.59 46.60
C PRO A 16 24.41 -17.69 45.40
N ARG A 17 23.94 -16.46 45.67
CA ARG A 17 23.85 -15.37 44.71
C ARG A 17 25.25 -15.14 44.14
N ALA A 18 25.48 -15.64 42.93
CA ALA A 18 26.65 -15.30 42.15
C ALA A 18 26.77 -13.77 42.16
N GLN A 19 27.83 -13.27 42.78
CA GLN A 19 28.23 -11.87 42.67
C GLN A 19 28.55 -11.64 41.20
N ALA A 20 27.54 -11.24 40.43
CA ALA A 20 27.74 -10.63 39.14
C ALA A 20 28.54 -9.36 39.40
N SER A 21 29.85 -9.46 39.19
CA SER A 21 30.77 -8.34 39.08
C SER A 21 30.10 -7.26 38.26
N GLN A 22 29.74 -6.16 38.91
CA GLN A 22 29.39 -4.92 38.22
C GLN A 22 30.68 -4.40 37.59
N GLN A 23 31.04 -5.00 36.46
CA GLN A 23 32.02 -4.44 35.56
C GLN A 23 31.34 -3.19 34.98
N ALA A 24 31.70 -2.03 35.54
CA ALA A 24 31.27 -0.74 35.03
C ALA A 24 31.55 -0.71 33.53
N ARG A 25 30.49 -0.79 32.72
CA ARG A 25 30.60 -0.59 31.29
C ARG A 25 31.15 0.84 31.10
N PRO A 26 32.25 1.04 30.36
CA PRO A 26 32.64 2.38 29.98
C PRO A 26 31.45 3.01 29.25
N ALA A 27 31.00 4.17 29.73
CA ALA A 27 29.96 4.93 29.06
C ALA A 27 30.37 5.13 27.59
N PRO A 28 29.46 4.97 26.63
CA PRO A 28 29.75 5.35 25.25
C PRO A 28 30.21 6.81 25.25
N PRO A 29 31.26 7.17 24.49
CA PRO A 29 31.74 8.54 24.42
C PRO A 29 30.56 9.42 24.02
N ALA A 30 30.33 10.49 24.80
CA ALA A 30 29.32 11.48 24.49
C ALA A 30 29.43 11.88 23.01
N PRO A 31 28.31 11.91 22.26
CA PRO A 31 28.36 12.31 20.86
C PRO A 31 28.95 13.72 20.79
N LYS A 32 30.12 13.83 20.14
CA LYS A 32 30.75 15.12 19.85
C LYS A 32 29.68 16.03 19.23
N PRO A 33 29.53 17.29 19.69
CA PRO A 33 28.57 18.20 19.10
C PRO A 33 28.86 18.27 17.60
N LYS A 34 27.91 17.78 16.79
CA LYS A 34 27.98 17.92 15.34
C LYS A 34 28.14 19.42 15.07
N PRO A 35 29.12 19.85 14.25
CA PRO A 35 29.25 21.25 13.92
C PRO A 35 27.89 21.69 13.36
N LYS A 36 27.23 22.62 14.08
CA LYS A 36 26.05 23.29 13.56
C LYS A 36 26.54 23.93 12.27
N LYS A 37 26.07 23.41 11.12
CA LYS A 37 26.31 24.06 9.82
C LYS A 37 25.96 25.53 10.04
N MET A 38 26.97 26.39 10.05
CA MET A 38 26.75 27.83 10.09
C MET A 38 25.85 28.10 8.89
N GLN A 39 24.58 28.37 9.15
CA GLN A 39 23.65 28.73 8.10
C GLN A 39 24.24 30.01 7.52
N LEU A 40 24.80 29.92 6.30
CA LEU A 40 25.18 31.11 5.57
C LEU A 40 23.96 32.01 5.60
N ALA A 41 24.16 33.26 6.02
CA ALA A 41 23.10 34.22 6.33
C ALA A 41 22.20 34.59 5.13
N TYR A 42 22.45 33.99 3.96
CA TYR A 42 21.63 34.08 2.78
C TYR A 42 21.94 32.91 1.84
N GLY A 43 20.93 32.13 1.43
CA GLY A 43 21.11 30.98 0.54
C GLY A 43 20.15 30.96 -0.65
N ILE A 44 20.18 29.89 -1.45
CA ILE A 44 19.28 29.72 -2.61
C ILE A 44 17.80 29.86 -2.24
N ASN A 45 17.39 29.45 -1.04
CA ASN A 45 16.02 29.63 -0.56
C ASN A 45 15.62 31.10 -0.44
N ASP A 46 16.54 31.96 -0.03
CA ASP A 46 16.28 33.39 0.15
C ASP A 46 16.32 34.12 -1.19
N CYS A 47 17.18 33.67 -2.11
CA CYS A 47 17.16 34.11 -3.51
C CYS A 47 15.82 33.76 -4.19
N ILE A 48 15.31 32.54 -4.00
CA ILE A 48 13.99 32.13 -4.49
C ILE A 48 12.87 32.99 -3.90
N LYS A 49 12.91 33.29 -2.60
CA LYS A 49 11.93 34.19 -1.98
C LYS A 49 12.00 35.59 -2.58
N LEU A 50 13.21 36.13 -2.75
CA LEU A 50 13.41 37.44 -3.36
C LEU A 50 12.82 37.48 -4.78
N MET A 51 13.14 36.49 -5.62
CA MET A 51 12.61 36.42 -6.98
C MET A 51 11.08 36.31 -7.03
N ARG A 52 10.43 35.69 -6.04
CA ARG A 52 8.96 35.61 -5.95
C ARG A 52 8.29 36.92 -5.50
N THR A 53 9.02 37.79 -4.82
CA THR A 53 8.51 39.08 -4.32
C THR A 53 8.67 40.22 -5.32
N LEU A 54 9.54 40.02 -6.33
CA LEU A 54 9.75 41.01 -7.37
C LEU A 54 8.56 40.99 -8.35
N PRO A 55 8.16 42.15 -8.88
CA PRO A 55 7.09 42.23 -9.87
C PRO A 55 7.48 41.45 -11.13
N ASP A 56 6.48 40.98 -11.89
CA ASP A 56 6.67 40.45 -13.25
C ASP A 56 7.17 41.56 -14.18
N ALA A 57 8.47 41.81 -14.12
CA ALA A 57 9.24 42.67 -14.99
C ALA A 57 10.14 41.80 -15.87
N ASP A 58 10.83 42.43 -16.83
CA ASP A 58 11.81 41.72 -17.66
C ASP A 58 12.87 41.03 -16.78
N ILE A 59 13.09 39.74 -17.05
CA ILE A 59 13.99 38.86 -16.28
C ILE A 59 15.39 39.47 -16.14
N GLU A 60 15.87 40.17 -17.18
CA GLU A 60 17.17 40.83 -17.17
C GLU A 60 17.29 41.89 -16.06
N ILE A 61 16.23 42.69 -15.86
CA ILE A 61 16.18 43.73 -14.82
C ILE A 61 16.16 43.08 -13.44
N VAL A 62 15.36 42.01 -13.29
CA VAL A 62 15.27 41.24 -12.04
C VAL A 62 16.63 40.66 -11.66
N VAL A 63 17.33 40.05 -12.62
CA VAL A 63 18.68 39.49 -12.41
C VAL A 63 19.69 40.57 -12.04
N GLU A 64 19.63 41.76 -12.66
CA GLU A 64 20.54 42.85 -12.33
C GLU A 64 20.32 43.39 -10.90
N VAL A 65 19.06 43.55 -10.49
CA VAL A 65 18.72 43.98 -9.11
C VAL A 65 19.14 42.93 -8.09
N VAL A 66 18.87 41.66 -8.36
CA VAL A 66 19.28 40.53 -7.49
C VAL A 66 20.79 40.47 -7.38
N LYS A 67 21.52 40.59 -8.49
CA LYS A 67 22.99 40.59 -8.50
C LYS A 67 23.55 41.75 -7.67
N LYS A 68 23.06 42.98 -7.87
CA LYS A 68 23.48 44.15 -7.08
C LYS A 68 23.17 43.99 -5.58
N THR A 69 22.04 43.38 -5.25
CA THR A 69 21.64 43.12 -3.85
C THR A 69 22.53 42.06 -3.20
N LEU A 70 22.87 40.99 -3.93
CA LEU A 70 23.80 39.95 -3.48
C LEU A 70 25.22 40.48 -3.30
N GLU A 71 25.70 41.29 -4.25
CA GLU A 71 27.01 41.96 -4.18
C GLU A 71 27.09 42.90 -2.97
N SER A 72 26.01 43.65 -2.68
CA SER A 72 25.92 44.52 -1.49
C SER A 72 25.96 43.76 -0.16
N THR A 73 25.71 42.45 -0.17
CA THR A 73 25.69 41.60 1.01
C THR A 73 26.94 40.70 1.06
N GLU A 74 27.92 40.92 0.18
CA GLU A 74 29.15 40.12 0.03
C GLU A 74 28.91 38.63 -0.27
N ILE A 75 27.76 38.29 -0.87
CA ILE A 75 27.43 36.90 -1.20
C ILE A 75 27.88 36.59 -2.62
N LYS A 76 28.64 35.50 -2.78
CA LYS A 76 29.10 35.03 -4.08
C LYS A 76 27.98 34.29 -4.80
N VAL A 77 27.58 34.80 -5.97
CA VAL A 77 26.58 34.16 -6.84
C VAL A 77 26.97 32.72 -7.17
N THR A 78 28.26 32.43 -7.33
CA THR A 78 28.77 31.06 -7.57
C THR A 78 28.46 30.09 -6.45
N ASP A 79 28.47 30.53 -5.19
CA ASP A 79 28.12 29.66 -4.05
C ASP A 79 26.61 29.38 -4.03
N ILE A 80 25.78 30.36 -4.42
CA ILE A 80 24.33 30.18 -4.56
C ILE A 80 24.01 29.21 -5.70
N ILE A 81 24.71 29.31 -6.84
CA ILE A 81 24.55 28.39 -7.97
C ILE A 81 24.88 26.96 -7.53
N ARG A 82 26.02 26.73 -6.88
CA ARG A 82 26.36 25.40 -6.35
C ARG A 82 25.28 24.87 -5.39
N HIS A 83 24.78 25.72 -4.49
CA HIS A 83 23.70 25.33 -3.58
C HIS A 83 22.38 25.04 -4.32
N ALA A 84 22.13 25.70 -5.45
CA ALA A 84 20.98 25.42 -6.30
C ALA A 84 21.12 24.05 -6.95
N GLU A 85 22.27 23.76 -7.56
CA GLU A 85 22.58 22.47 -8.20
C GLU A 85 22.48 21.30 -7.21
N GLU A 86 23.06 21.45 -6.00
CA GLU A 86 22.95 20.45 -4.94
C GLU A 86 21.47 20.20 -4.56
N LYS A 87 20.70 21.28 -4.42
CA LYS A 87 19.28 21.19 -4.05
C LYS A 87 18.42 20.62 -5.17
N GLU A 88 18.70 20.96 -6.42
CA GLU A 88 18.03 20.40 -7.60
C GLU A 88 18.24 18.89 -7.65
N ASN A 89 19.50 18.43 -7.55
CA ASN A 89 19.82 17.01 -7.53
C ASN A 89 19.15 16.27 -6.36
N ASP A 90 19.16 16.84 -5.14
CA ASP A 90 18.47 16.26 -3.98
C ASP A 90 16.95 16.11 -4.22
N ILE A 91 16.33 17.12 -4.85
CA ILE A 91 14.91 17.11 -5.17
C ILE A 91 14.61 16.08 -6.27
N GLU A 92 15.40 16.04 -7.34
CA GLU A 92 15.26 15.08 -8.44
C GLU A 92 15.39 13.64 -7.95
N GLN A 93 16.38 13.34 -7.10
CA GLN A 93 16.54 12.02 -6.50
C GLN A 93 15.32 11.62 -5.65
N ARG A 94 14.77 12.58 -4.89
CA ARG A 94 13.59 12.33 -4.07
C ARG A 94 12.34 12.12 -4.93
N ILE A 95 12.18 12.89 -6.00
CA ILE A 95 11.11 12.68 -6.99
C ILE A 95 11.24 11.28 -7.59
N GLY A 96 12.42 10.90 -8.08
CA GLY A 96 12.64 9.58 -8.67
C GLY A 96 12.34 8.43 -7.70
N THR A 97 12.70 8.60 -6.42
CA THR A 97 12.35 7.64 -5.35
C THR A 97 10.83 7.52 -5.19
N LEU A 98 10.14 8.64 -5.03
CA LEU A 98 8.68 8.68 -4.85
C LEU A 98 7.94 8.12 -6.06
N GLU A 99 8.39 8.43 -7.27
CA GLU A 99 7.82 7.87 -8.50
C GLU A 99 7.99 6.35 -8.58
N SER A 100 9.14 5.82 -8.13
CA SER A 100 9.34 4.38 -8.04
C SER A 100 8.40 3.74 -7.03
N GLU A 101 8.29 4.30 -5.83
CA GLU A 101 7.37 3.82 -4.79
C GLU A 101 5.92 3.84 -5.27
N ILE A 102 5.50 4.89 -5.99
CA ILE A 102 4.16 4.99 -6.59
C ILE A 102 3.93 3.84 -7.57
N ARG A 103 4.90 3.55 -8.45
CA ARG A 103 4.77 2.44 -9.41
C ARG A 103 4.64 1.09 -8.71
N ASP A 104 5.45 0.85 -7.68
CA ASP A 104 5.41 -0.41 -6.92
C ASP A 104 4.07 -0.58 -6.20
N LEU A 105 3.56 0.48 -5.58
CA LEU A 105 2.25 0.48 -4.91
C LEU A 105 1.10 0.28 -5.91
N GLN A 106 1.18 0.90 -7.10
CA GLN A 106 0.18 0.69 -8.16
C GLN A 106 0.15 -0.76 -8.63
N ALA A 107 1.31 -1.41 -8.76
CA ALA A 107 1.38 -2.83 -9.12
C ALA A 107 0.74 -3.73 -8.04
N GLU A 108 1.01 -3.44 -6.76
CA GLU A 108 0.38 -4.19 -5.66
C GLU A 108 -1.14 -3.98 -5.63
N ILE A 109 -1.63 -2.74 -5.85
CA ILE A 109 -3.07 -2.45 -5.96
C ILE A 109 -3.69 -3.27 -7.10
N ALA A 110 -3.06 -3.29 -8.27
CA ALA A 110 -3.55 -4.06 -9.41
C ALA A 110 -3.67 -5.55 -9.09
N ARG A 111 -2.65 -6.12 -8.44
CA ARG A 111 -2.64 -7.52 -7.99
C ARG A 111 -3.77 -7.80 -6.99
N ARG A 112 -3.97 -6.94 -5.99
CA ARG A 112 -5.05 -7.10 -5.00
C ARG A 112 -6.43 -7.00 -5.63
N ASN A 113 -6.62 -6.09 -6.59
CA ASN A 113 -7.87 -5.98 -7.32
C ASN A 113 -8.17 -7.24 -8.13
N GLN A 114 -7.15 -7.86 -8.74
CA GLN A 114 -7.30 -9.14 -9.41
C GLN A 114 -7.73 -10.24 -8.43
N GLU A 115 -7.05 -10.36 -7.28
CA GLU A 115 -7.40 -11.34 -6.24
C GLU A 115 -8.83 -11.15 -5.73
N ILE A 116 -9.26 -9.91 -5.50
CA ILE A 116 -10.65 -9.59 -5.12
C ILE A 116 -11.62 -10.04 -6.20
N ALA A 117 -11.33 -9.81 -7.48
CA ALA A 117 -12.20 -10.21 -8.58
C ALA A 117 -12.34 -11.74 -8.66
N GLU A 118 -11.24 -12.47 -8.51
CA GLU A 118 -11.22 -13.94 -8.45
C GLU A 118 -12.06 -14.45 -7.28
N GLN A 119 -11.83 -13.93 -6.07
CA GLN A 119 -12.60 -14.32 -4.88
C GLN A 119 -14.09 -13.99 -4.98
N GLN A 120 -14.45 -12.88 -5.64
CA GLN A 120 -15.85 -12.52 -5.88
C GLN A 120 -16.52 -13.50 -6.86
N ALA A 121 -15.80 -13.97 -7.88
CA ALA A 121 -16.29 -14.99 -8.80
C ALA A 121 -16.53 -16.31 -8.05
N ASP A 122 -15.55 -16.78 -7.28
CA ASP A 122 -15.66 -18.00 -6.47
C ASP A 122 -16.80 -17.93 -5.46
N LEU A 123 -16.97 -16.78 -4.80
CA LEU A 123 -18.06 -16.56 -3.85
C LEU A 123 -19.42 -16.62 -4.55
N LYS A 124 -19.54 -16.01 -5.74
CA LYS A 124 -20.77 -16.06 -6.54
C LYS A 124 -21.10 -17.49 -6.94
N GLU A 125 -20.12 -18.26 -7.41
CA GLU A 125 -20.32 -19.67 -7.77
C GLU A 125 -20.72 -20.51 -6.56
N THR A 126 -20.04 -20.34 -5.44
CA THR A 126 -20.34 -21.03 -4.18
C THR A 126 -21.77 -20.73 -3.72
N ARG A 127 -22.21 -19.47 -3.78
CA ARG A 127 -23.59 -19.09 -3.46
C ARG A 127 -24.60 -19.75 -4.38
N MET A 128 -24.35 -19.75 -5.70
CA MET A 128 -25.24 -20.42 -6.66
C MET A 128 -25.38 -21.91 -6.38
N VAL A 129 -24.27 -22.59 -6.06
CA VAL A 129 -24.29 -24.02 -5.72
C VAL A 129 -25.05 -24.26 -4.42
N HIS A 130 -24.76 -23.46 -3.39
CA HIS A 130 -25.45 -23.53 -2.11
C HIS A 130 -26.98 -23.37 -2.26
N GLU A 131 -27.42 -22.32 -2.95
CA GLU A 131 -28.86 -22.05 -3.20
C GLU A 131 -29.55 -23.22 -3.93
N ARG A 132 -28.87 -23.82 -4.92
CA ARG A 132 -29.39 -24.98 -5.66
C ARG A 132 -29.48 -26.23 -4.79
N LEU A 133 -28.46 -26.51 -3.97
CA LEU A 133 -28.46 -27.64 -3.06
C LEU A 133 -29.53 -27.50 -1.98
N GLU A 134 -29.68 -26.31 -1.41
CA GLU A 134 -30.72 -26.01 -0.42
C GLU A 134 -32.13 -26.17 -1.03
N LEU A 135 -32.33 -25.76 -2.28
CA LEU A 135 -33.60 -25.99 -2.99
C LEU A 135 -33.85 -27.48 -3.27
N ALA A 136 -32.81 -28.24 -3.63
CA ALA A 136 -32.92 -29.68 -3.83
C ALA A 136 -33.25 -30.41 -2.51
N GLU A 137 -32.61 -30.03 -1.41
CA GLU A 137 -32.87 -30.58 -0.07
C GLU A 137 -34.32 -30.29 0.36
N ARG A 138 -34.80 -29.05 0.21
CA ARG A 138 -36.20 -28.70 0.52
C ARG A 138 -37.21 -29.51 -0.30
N ARG A 139 -36.91 -29.80 -1.57
CA ARG A 139 -37.76 -30.66 -2.40
C ARG A 139 -37.70 -32.13 -1.98
N ALA A 140 -36.53 -32.62 -1.59
CA ALA A 140 -36.35 -33.99 -1.11
C ALA A 140 -37.01 -34.22 0.27
N GLY A 141 -36.98 -33.21 1.16
CA GLY A 141 -37.62 -33.25 2.48
C GLY A 141 -39.14 -32.99 2.47
N GLY A 142 -39.68 -32.43 1.38
CA GLY A 142 -41.12 -32.16 1.21
C GLY A 142 -41.90 -33.25 0.46
N GLY A 143 -41.26 -34.37 0.11
CA GLY A 143 -41.85 -35.45 -0.68
C GLY A 143 -42.29 -36.65 0.15
N VAL A 144 -43.36 -36.51 0.93
CA VAL A 144 -44.23 -37.65 1.27
C VAL A 144 -45.56 -37.42 0.56
N GLU A 145 -45.61 -37.80 -0.71
CA GLU A 145 -46.77 -38.48 -1.33
C GLU A 145 -46.34 -38.97 -2.72
N GLU A 146 -46.18 -40.29 -2.83
CA GLU A 146 -46.28 -41.00 -4.10
C GLU A 146 -47.64 -40.73 -4.74
N PRO A 147 -47.68 -40.56 -6.07
CA PRO A 147 -48.70 -41.22 -6.86
C PRO A 147 -48.01 -42.26 -7.74
N GLY A 148 -48.36 -43.52 -7.49
CA GLY A 148 -47.82 -44.69 -8.17
C GLY A 148 -48.01 -44.71 -9.69
N PRO A 149 -47.40 -45.70 -10.37
CA PRO A 149 -47.33 -45.76 -11.82
C PRO A 149 -48.68 -46.22 -12.40
N ALA A 150 -49.58 -45.28 -12.67
CA ALA A 150 -50.73 -45.52 -13.52
C ALA A 150 -50.32 -45.39 -14.98
N MET A 151 -50.38 -46.53 -15.67
CA MET A 151 -50.21 -46.71 -17.11
C MET A 151 -50.92 -45.63 -17.95
N ALA A 152 -50.21 -45.04 -18.91
CA ALA A 152 -50.79 -44.57 -20.16
C ALA A 152 -49.75 -44.68 -21.28
N ARG A 153 -49.67 -45.89 -21.84
CA ARG A 153 -49.10 -46.12 -23.17
C ARG A 153 -49.99 -45.39 -24.18
N SER A 154 -49.45 -44.42 -24.91
CA SER A 154 -49.96 -44.09 -26.24
C SER A 154 -48.76 -43.83 -27.16
N SER A 155 -48.46 -44.87 -27.93
CA SER A 155 -47.59 -44.83 -29.09
C SER A 155 -48.34 -44.20 -30.26
N GLY A 156 -47.67 -43.32 -30.99
CA GLY A 156 -48.11 -42.72 -32.25
C GLY A 156 -47.76 -41.23 -32.27
N ALA A 157 -47.12 -40.66 -33.28
CA ALA A 157 -46.61 -41.18 -34.54
C ALA A 157 -45.64 -40.11 -35.12
N SER A 158 -44.66 -40.57 -35.90
CA SER A 158 -44.12 -39.92 -37.11
C SER A 158 -43.54 -38.48 -37.05
N SER A 159 -42.20 -38.41 -37.08
CA SER A 159 -41.29 -37.71 -38.04
C SER A 159 -41.89 -36.73 -39.08
N PRO A 160 -41.16 -35.68 -39.55
CA PRO A 160 -39.78 -35.81 -40.08
C PRO A 160 -38.80 -34.61 -40.02
N VAL A 161 -37.57 -34.98 -40.36
CA VAL A 161 -36.40 -34.25 -40.92
C VAL A 161 -36.71 -33.12 -41.93
N GLN A 162 -36.10 -31.93 -41.74
CA GLN A 162 -35.38 -31.08 -42.73
C GLN A 162 -35.06 -29.71 -42.10
N ALA A 163 -33.79 -29.30 -41.97
CA ALA A 163 -32.91 -28.68 -42.99
C ALA A 163 -33.13 -27.17 -43.18
N ALA A 164 -32.17 -26.35 -42.72
CA ALA A 164 -31.79 -25.02 -43.20
C ALA A 164 -30.43 -24.71 -42.53
N HIS A 165 -29.26 -24.82 -43.15
CA HIS A 165 -28.68 -24.14 -44.31
C HIS A 165 -28.49 -22.62 -44.14
N ALA A 166 -27.20 -22.25 -44.09
CA ALA A 166 -26.54 -21.06 -44.64
C ALA A 166 -26.84 -19.63 -44.10
N SER A 167 -25.75 -18.98 -43.66
CA SER A 167 -25.22 -17.66 -44.12
C SER A 167 -24.29 -17.13 -43.01
N GLN A 168 -22.95 -17.01 -43.14
CA GLN A 168 -22.12 -16.22 -44.05
C GLN A 168 -22.44 -14.71 -44.04
N SER A 169 -21.37 -13.89 -44.04
CA SER A 169 -21.27 -12.41 -44.14
C SER A 169 -21.60 -11.61 -42.86
N GLY A 170 -20.89 -10.54 -42.46
CA GLY A 170 -19.73 -9.79 -42.99
C GLY A 170 -19.04 -9.11 -41.79
N GLU A 171 -17.74 -8.84 -41.80
CA GLU A 171 -17.11 -7.74 -42.53
C GLU A 171 -17.63 -6.35 -42.08
N ALA A 172 -16.85 -5.67 -41.23
CA ALA A 172 -16.77 -4.21 -41.16
C ALA A 172 -15.55 -3.77 -40.34
N THR A 173 -14.49 -3.46 -41.09
CA THR A 173 -13.53 -2.36 -40.87
C THR A 173 -14.24 -1.06 -40.50
N ILE A 174 -13.48 -0.08 -39.97
CA ILE A 174 -13.70 1.39 -39.78
C ILE A 174 -13.50 1.70 -38.28
N GLU A 175 -12.59 2.57 -37.81
CA GLU A 175 -11.62 3.52 -38.37
C GLU A 175 -10.50 3.69 -37.32
#